data_AF-A0A428TAC9-F1
#
_entry.id   AF-A0A428TAC9-F1
#
_cell.length_a   1.000
_cell.length_b   1.000
_cell.length_c   1.000
_cell.angle_alpha   90.00
_cell.angle_beta   90.00
_cell.angle_gamma   90.00
#
_symmetry.space_group_name_H-M   'P 1'
#
loop_
_entity.id
_entity.type
_entity.pdbx_description
1 polymer ?
#
loop_
_entity_poly.entity_id
_entity_poly.type
_entity_poly.pdbx_seq_one_letter_code
_entity_poly.pdbx_strand_id
1 'polypeptide(L)'
;MAVCHVGHFVLTNGLLPLLKNAAAVKDADVRVVTVSSSANHIFLPADYAVDFSSPAFLRGELPYEPWKYRYVQKRMFNINVLLYSMAKLANVLFAQELQRRFDQAKIPIMSMSLNPGAVKSDNAVGIFSSFLQPLIRRTMLDLDEGSFTTLFAATAPEVWRKPEVYKGKYLEPFGEVKEPHRVAKDLNQVRAFWETTTKEVEKYLSQRHQTSLLEW
;
A
#
# COMPACT_ATOMS: atom_id res chain seq x y z
N MET A 1 9.48 -5.82 -1.69
CA MET A 1 8.19 -6.54 -1.90
C MET A 1 7.89 -7.58 -0.83
N ALA A 2 8.81 -8.49 -0.50
CA ALA A 2 8.58 -9.52 0.52
C ALA A 2 8.04 -8.95 1.85
N VAL A 3 8.73 -7.97 2.43
CA VAL A 3 8.33 -7.34 3.71
C VAL A 3 7.10 -6.43 3.54
N CYS A 4 7.14 -5.53 2.56
CA CYS A 4 6.12 -4.48 2.46
C CYS A 4 4.77 -4.98 1.95
N HIS A 5 4.74 -6.00 1.09
CA HIS A 5 3.53 -6.48 0.43
C HIS A 5 3.24 -7.95 0.75
N VAL A 6 4.11 -8.89 0.37
CA VAL A 6 3.80 -10.33 0.43
C VAL A 6 3.50 -10.80 1.86
N GLY A 7 4.28 -10.35 2.85
CA GLY A 7 4.02 -10.64 4.26
C GLY A 7 2.65 -10.15 4.72
N HIS A 8 2.28 -8.91 4.38
CA HIS A 8 0.97 -8.35 4.70
C HIS A 8 -0.17 -9.02 3.93
N PHE A 9 0.08 -9.43 2.68
CA PHE A 9 -0.86 -10.19 1.87
C PHE A 9 -1.21 -11.51 2.55
N VAL A 10 -0.21 -12.30 2.93
CA VAL A 10 -0.39 -13.57 3.64
C VAL A 10 -1.05 -13.35 5.00
N LEU A 11 -0.59 -12.35 5.77
CA LEU A 11 -1.17 -12.00 7.07
C LEU A 11 -2.67 -11.69 6.96
N THR A 12 -3.05 -10.83 6.01
CA THR A 12 -4.45 -10.42 5.83
C THR A 12 -5.32 -11.59 5.39
N ASN A 13 -4.83 -12.45 4.49
CA ASN A 13 -5.53 -13.67 4.09
C ASN A 13 -5.70 -14.63 5.29
N GLY A 14 -4.67 -14.81 6.11
CA GLY A 14 -4.74 -15.65 7.31
C GLY A 14 -5.70 -15.11 8.39
N LEU A 15 -5.84 -13.79 8.50
CA LEU A 15 -6.76 -13.14 9.43
C LEU A 15 -8.21 -13.07 8.92
N LEU A 16 -8.47 -13.41 7.65
CA LEU A 16 -9.78 -13.27 7.03
C LEU A 16 -10.92 -13.95 7.81
N PRO A 17 -10.78 -15.18 8.36
CA PRO A 17 -11.85 -15.80 9.16
C PRO A 17 -12.17 -15.00 10.43
N LEU A 18 -11.14 -14.45 11.09
CA LEU A 18 -11.31 -13.65 12.30
C LEU A 18 -11.99 -12.32 11.98
N LEU A 19 -11.61 -11.69 10.86
CA LEU A 19 -12.26 -10.47 10.37
C LEU A 19 -13.73 -10.72 10.00
N LYS A 20 -14.04 -11.85 9.34
CA LYS A 20 -15.42 -12.27 9.05
C LYS A 20 -16.24 -12.48 10.32
N ASN A 21 -15.66 -13.13 11.33
CA ASN A 21 -16.31 -13.34 12.63
C ASN A 21 -16.60 -12.01 13.35
N ALA A 22 -15.63 -11.08 13.36
CA ALA A 22 -15.83 -9.75 13.92
C ALA A 22 -16.92 -8.98 13.17
N ALA A 23 -16.95 -9.09 11.84
CA ALA A 23 -17.93 -8.42 10.99
C ALA A 23 -19.37 -8.98 11.13
N ALA A 24 -19.53 -10.17 11.71
CA ALA A 24 -20.83 -10.77 12.01
C ALA A 24 -21.48 -10.19 13.28
N VAL A 25 -20.72 -9.48 14.11
CA VAL A 25 -21.27 -8.80 15.30
C VAL A 25 -22.13 -7.62 14.84
N LYS A 26 -23.30 -7.45 15.46
CA LYS A 26 -24.23 -6.36 15.14
C LYS A 26 -23.53 -5.01 15.34
N ASP A 27 -23.68 -4.11 14.36
CA ASP A 27 -23.11 -2.76 14.36
C ASP A 27 -21.57 -2.72 14.43
N ALA A 28 -20.90 -3.82 14.05
CA ALA A 28 -19.44 -3.89 14.01
C ALA A 28 -18.85 -2.99 12.92
N ASP A 29 -17.77 -2.30 13.28
CA ASP A 29 -16.94 -1.52 12.39
C ASP A 29 -15.61 -2.27 12.19
N VAL A 30 -15.49 -2.95 11.04
CA VAL A 30 -14.31 -3.76 10.72
C VAL A 30 -13.59 -3.16 9.53
N ARG A 31 -12.32 -2.83 9.74
CA ARG A 31 -11.49 -2.15 8.74
C ARG A 31 -10.15 -2.85 8.55
N VAL A 32 -9.64 -2.82 7.32
CA VAL A 32 -8.24 -3.13 6.98
C VAL A 32 -7.59 -1.86 6.45
N VAL A 33 -6.68 -1.29 7.25
CA VAL A 33 -5.99 -0.04 6.91
C VAL A 33 -4.54 -0.35 6.50
N THR A 34 -4.22 -0.14 5.23
CA THR A 34 -2.89 -0.44 4.67
C THR A 34 -2.02 0.82 4.58
N VAL A 35 -0.91 0.84 5.31
CA VAL A 35 0.02 1.98 5.26
C VAL A 35 0.87 1.95 3.99
N SER A 36 0.65 2.94 3.13
CA SER A 36 1.41 3.24 1.92
C SER A 36 2.31 4.48 2.14
N SER A 37 2.51 5.31 1.12
CA SER A 37 3.31 6.54 1.10
C SER A 37 3.04 7.30 -0.20
N SER A 38 3.18 8.63 -0.20
CA SER A 38 3.10 9.47 -1.42
C SER A 38 4.14 9.08 -2.48
N ALA A 39 5.20 8.35 -2.09
CA ALA A 39 6.12 7.69 -3.02
C ALA A 39 5.40 6.83 -4.09
N ASN A 40 4.20 6.31 -3.80
CA ASN A 40 3.42 5.53 -4.75
C ASN A 40 3.19 6.27 -6.09
N HIS A 41 3.14 7.62 -6.09
CA HIS A 41 2.86 8.43 -7.28
C HIS A 41 3.85 9.58 -7.54
N ILE A 42 4.72 9.94 -6.58
CA ILE A 42 5.65 11.07 -6.73
C ILE A 42 6.90 10.73 -7.56
N PHE A 43 7.48 9.54 -7.35
CA PHE A 43 8.80 9.21 -7.92
C PHE A 43 8.73 8.39 -9.21
N LEU A 44 7.59 7.76 -9.50
CA LEU A 44 7.35 7.04 -10.75
C LEU A 44 6.79 8.00 -11.82
N PRO A 45 7.32 8.01 -13.05
CA PRO A 45 6.68 8.69 -14.17
C PRO A 45 5.24 8.22 -14.35
N ALA A 46 4.31 9.11 -14.72
CA ALA A 46 2.89 8.73 -14.85
C ALA A 46 2.62 7.63 -15.90
N ASP A 47 3.53 7.48 -16.86
CA ASP A 47 3.57 6.48 -17.93
C ASP A 47 4.60 5.38 -17.67
N TYR A 48 5.04 5.19 -16.43
CA TYR A 48 5.99 4.15 -16.06
C TYR A 48 5.41 2.77 -16.46
N ALA A 49 6.20 2.00 -17.20
CA ALA A 49 5.77 0.76 -17.86
C ALA A 49 5.65 -0.40 -16.87
N VAL A 50 4.71 -0.29 -15.93
CA VAL A 50 4.47 -1.31 -14.91
C VAL A 50 3.67 -2.45 -15.51
N ASP A 51 4.13 -3.67 -15.25
CA ASP A 51 3.41 -4.91 -15.57
C ASP A 51 3.29 -5.77 -14.32
N PHE A 52 2.08 -5.85 -13.78
CA PHE A 52 1.75 -6.68 -12.63
C PHE A 52 1.28 -8.10 -13.01
N SER A 53 1.21 -8.43 -14.30
CA SER A 53 0.98 -9.81 -14.76
C SER A 53 2.24 -10.68 -14.68
N SER A 54 3.41 -10.04 -14.67
CA SER A 54 4.69 -10.72 -14.48
C SER A 54 5.09 -10.79 -12.99
N PRO A 55 5.59 -11.92 -12.48
CA PRO A 55 6.08 -12.01 -11.10
C PRO A 55 7.39 -11.21 -10.86
N ALA A 56 7.94 -10.56 -11.89
CA ALA A 56 9.12 -9.71 -11.81
C ALA A 56 9.00 -8.62 -10.73
N PHE A 57 7.82 -7.99 -10.60
CA PHE A 57 7.63 -6.95 -9.59
C PHE A 57 7.84 -7.49 -8.17
N LEU A 58 7.43 -8.74 -7.87
CA LEU A 58 7.60 -9.38 -6.56
C LEU A 58 9.07 -9.61 -6.21
N ARG A 59 9.92 -9.82 -7.22
CA ARG A 59 11.37 -9.93 -7.07
C ARG A 59 12.08 -8.59 -6.98
N GLY A 60 11.35 -7.48 -7.17
CA GLY A 60 11.92 -6.14 -7.20
C GLY A 60 12.66 -5.86 -8.51
N GLU A 61 12.26 -6.49 -9.61
CA GLU A 61 12.78 -6.16 -10.93
C GLU A 61 12.03 -4.92 -11.47
N LEU A 62 12.80 -3.90 -11.86
CA LEU A 62 12.27 -2.67 -12.44
C LEU A 62 12.35 -2.73 -13.97
N PRO A 63 11.31 -2.30 -14.70
CA PRO A 63 11.34 -2.26 -16.17
C PRO A 63 12.50 -1.42 -16.72
N TYR A 64 12.71 -0.25 -16.11
CA TYR A 64 13.83 0.64 -16.39
C TYR A 64 14.02 1.64 -15.26
N GLU A 65 15.17 2.30 -15.20
CA GLU A 65 15.39 3.43 -14.30
C GLU A 65 15.21 4.75 -15.06
N PRO A 66 14.25 5.62 -14.67
CA PRO A 66 14.07 6.91 -15.33
C PRO A 66 15.31 7.81 -15.21
N TRP A 67 15.52 8.70 -16.19
CA TRP A 67 16.66 9.63 -16.17
C TRP A 67 16.72 10.47 -14.88
N LYS A 68 15.56 10.96 -14.41
CA LYS A 68 15.43 11.73 -13.15
C LYS A 68 15.98 10.94 -11.97
N TYR A 69 15.73 9.63 -11.95
CA TYR A 69 16.27 8.78 -10.90
C TYR A 69 17.79 8.67 -11.00
N ARG A 70 18.30 8.28 -12.19
CA ARG A 70 19.73 8.04 -12.42
C ARG A 70 20.62 9.23 -12.08
N TYR A 71 20.20 10.43 -12.45
CA TYR A 71 21.04 11.62 -12.36
C TYR A 71 20.72 12.55 -11.19
N VAL A 72 19.50 12.48 -10.63
CA VAL A 72 19.05 13.40 -9.57
C VAL A 72 18.70 12.64 -8.31
N GLN A 73 17.67 11.78 -8.34
CA GLN A 73 17.15 11.14 -7.12
C GLN A 73 18.17 10.22 -6.46
N LYS A 74 19.00 9.51 -7.23
CA LYS A 74 20.07 8.64 -6.68
C LYS A 74 21.10 9.40 -5.83
N ARG A 75 21.24 10.72 -6.01
CA ARG A 75 22.10 11.58 -5.18
C ARG A 75 21.37 12.20 -3.99
N MET A 76 20.03 12.22 -4.00
CA MET A 76 19.20 12.83 -2.96
C MET A 76 18.73 11.82 -1.90
N PHE A 77 18.74 10.52 -2.22
CA PHE A 77 18.21 9.47 -1.36
C PHE A 77 19.23 8.34 -1.16
N ASN A 78 19.32 7.84 0.07
CA ASN A 78 20.14 6.70 0.46
C ASN A 78 19.47 5.34 0.20
N ILE A 79 18.24 5.35 -0.30
CA ILE A 79 17.47 4.15 -0.64
C ILE A 79 17.15 4.10 -2.13
N ASN A 80 16.85 2.90 -2.65
CA ASN A 80 16.27 2.78 -3.98
C ASN A 80 14.80 3.24 -3.96
N VAL A 81 14.58 4.52 -4.23
CA VAL A 81 13.24 5.12 -4.20
C VAL A 81 12.28 4.53 -5.22
N LEU A 82 12.76 3.97 -6.34
CA LEU A 82 11.88 3.32 -7.32
C LEU A 82 11.31 2.02 -6.77
N LEU A 83 12.14 1.17 -6.16
CA LEU A 83 11.67 -0.07 -5.51
C LEU A 83 10.75 0.21 -4.34
N TYR A 84 11.08 1.24 -3.55
CA TYR A 84 10.20 1.70 -2.47
C TYR A 84 8.85 2.18 -3.02
N SER A 85 8.86 2.97 -4.10
CA SER A 85 7.65 3.46 -4.76
C SER A 85 6.80 2.31 -5.30
N MET A 86 7.41 1.31 -5.92
CA MET A 86 6.73 0.09 -6.37
C MET A 86 6.10 -0.67 -5.21
N ALA A 87 6.79 -0.79 -4.07
CA ALA A 87 6.25 -1.43 -2.87
C ALA A 87 5.07 -0.66 -2.26
N LYS A 88 5.11 0.68 -2.28
CA LYS A 88 4.03 1.53 -1.76
C LYS A 88 2.85 1.59 -2.72
N LEU A 89 3.10 1.55 -4.03
CA LEU A 89 2.07 1.35 -5.04
C LEU A 89 1.38 -0.01 -4.87
N ALA A 90 2.13 -1.09 -4.66
CA ALA A 90 1.57 -2.41 -4.36
C ALA A 90 0.61 -2.39 -3.16
N ASN A 91 0.94 -1.65 -2.09
CA ASN A 91 0.04 -1.49 -0.94
C ASN A 91 -1.28 -0.77 -1.30
N VAL A 92 -1.25 0.19 -2.23
CA VAL A 92 -2.49 0.85 -2.72
C VAL A 92 -3.33 -0.15 -3.51
N LEU A 93 -2.72 -0.85 -4.48
CA LEU A 93 -3.42 -1.84 -5.30
C LEU A 93 -3.99 -2.98 -4.45
N PHE A 94 -3.24 -3.41 -3.43
CA PHE A 94 -3.69 -4.39 -2.46
C PHE A 94 -4.96 -3.94 -1.75
N ALA A 95 -4.98 -2.73 -1.17
CA ALA A 95 -6.15 -2.23 -0.46
C ALA A 95 -7.37 -2.07 -1.40
N GLN A 96 -7.14 -1.64 -2.64
CA GLN A 96 -8.17 -1.41 -3.64
C GLN A 96 -8.80 -2.73 -4.13
N GLU A 97 -7.99 -3.73 -4.44
CA GLU A 97 -8.47 -5.06 -4.83
C GLU A 97 -9.08 -5.83 -3.66
N LEU A 98 -8.53 -5.68 -2.45
CA LEU A 98 -9.10 -6.24 -1.22
C LEU A 98 -10.51 -5.69 -0.99
N GLN A 99 -10.72 -4.39 -1.14
CA GLN A 99 -12.07 -3.80 -1.04
C GLN A 99 -12.99 -4.38 -2.12
N ARG A 100 -12.53 -4.46 -3.37
CA ARG A 100 -13.34 -5.01 -4.47
C ARG A 100 -13.79 -6.45 -4.18
N ARG A 101 -12.91 -7.26 -3.59
CA ARG A 101 -13.21 -8.64 -3.17
C ARG A 101 -14.19 -8.69 -2.00
N PHE A 102 -14.04 -7.84 -0.98
CA PHE A 102 -15.03 -7.72 0.09
C PHE A 102 -16.41 -7.36 -0.44
N ASP A 103 -16.50 -6.39 -1.36
CA ASP A 103 -17.77 -5.99 -1.95
C ASP A 103 -18.39 -7.10 -2.79
N GLN A 104 -17.60 -7.80 -3.61
CA GLN A 104 -18.06 -8.93 -4.43
C GLN A 104 -18.58 -10.09 -3.57
N ALA A 105 -17.90 -10.40 -2.47
CA ALA A 105 -18.28 -11.44 -1.51
C ALA A 105 -19.34 -10.98 -0.49
N LYS A 106 -19.80 -9.72 -0.57
CA LYS A 106 -20.75 -9.10 0.37
C LYS A 106 -20.30 -9.17 1.84
N ILE A 107 -18.99 -9.09 2.07
CA ILE A 107 -18.39 -9.07 3.41
C ILE A 107 -18.36 -7.61 3.89
N PRO A 108 -18.99 -7.25 5.02
CA PRO A 108 -19.11 -5.87 5.48
C PRO A 108 -17.82 -5.39 6.17
N ILE A 109 -16.71 -5.39 5.43
CA ILE A 109 -15.40 -4.90 5.86
C ILE A 109 -14.97 -3.77 4.91
N MET A 110 -14.36 -2.74 5.47
CA MET A 110 -13.79 -1.63 4.71
C MET A 110 -12.27 -1.77 4.59
N SER A 111 -11.75 -1.78 3.37
CA SER A 111 -10.31 -1.74 3.08
C SER A 111 -9.95 -0.39 2.46
N MET A 112 -8.86 0.21 2.94
CA MET A 112 -8.31 1.45 2.41
C MET A 112 -6.81 1.52 2.59
N SER A 113 -6.16 2.46 1.90
CA SER A 113 -4.74 2.73 2.06
C SER A 113 -4.49 4.19 2.39
N LEU A 114 -3.34 4.50 2.99
CA LEU A 114 -3.01 5.86 3.36
C LEU A 114 -1.51 6.15 3.36
N ASN A 115 -1.15 7.43 3.31
CA ASN A 115 0.15 7.95 3.66
C ASN A 115 0.05 8.70 5.00
N PRO A 116 0.85 8.33 6.01
CA PRO A 116 0.87 9.04 7.30
C PRO A 116 1.53 10.42 7.20
N GLY A 117 2.22 10.71 6.09
CA GLY A 117 2.99 11.94 5.91
C GLY A 117 4.48 11.76 6.21
N ALA A 118 5.25 12.82 6.01
CA ALA A 118 6.69 12.81 6.26
C ALA A 118 6.96 13.12 7.74
N VAL A 119 7.02 12.08 8.58
CA VAL A 119 7.18 12.22 10.04
C VAL A 119 8.65 12.36 10.43
N LYS A 120 8.97 13.30 11.33
CA LYS A 120 10.32 13.46 11.93
C LYS A 120 10.69 12.23 12.75
N SER A 121 11.26 11.23 12.10
CA SER A 121 11.99 10.14 12.75
C SER A 121 13.38 10.07 12.14
N ASP A 122 14.39 9.68 12.93
CA ASP A 122 15.77 9.58 12.42
C ASP A 122 15.88 8.60 11.26
N ASN A 123 15.04 7.54 11.26
CA ASN A 123 14.93 6.62 10.13
C ASN A 123 14.37 7.29 8.87
N ALA A 124 13.33 8.12 9.00
CA ALA A 124 12.74 8.81 7.86
C ALA A 124 13.62 9.96 7.34
N VAL A 125 14.40 10.61 8.21
CA VAL A 125 15.41 11.61 7.81
C VAL A 125 16.61 10.94 7.15
N GLY A 126 17.04 9.78 7.66
CA GLY A 126 18.16 9.00 7.12
C GLY A 126 17.95 8.46 5.70
N ILE A 127 16.70 8.46 5.21
CA ILE A 127 16.37 8.19 3.80
C ILE A 127 16.99 9.25 2.87
N PHE A 128 17.13 10.48 3.33
CA PHE A 128 17.72 11.57 2.55
C PHE A 128 19.23 11.64 2.75
N SER A 129 19.95 12.04 1.70
CA SER A 129 21.39 12.28 1.75
C SER A 129 21.75 13.27 2.86
N SER A 130 22.87 13.05 3.55
CA SER A 130 23.23 13.79 4.77
C SER A 130 23.22 15.31 4.61
N PHE A 131 23.54 15.82 3.42
CA PHE A 131 23.51 17.26 3.14
C PHE A 131 22.10 17.86 3.06
N LEU A 132 21.06 17.05 2.83
CA LEU A 132 19.64 17.47 2.79
C LEU A 132 18.94 17.33 4.15
N GLN A 133 19.47 16.51 5.05
CA GLN A 133 18.82 16.17 6.32
C GLN A 133 18.46 17.38 7.19
N PRO A 134 19.29 18.43 7.33
CA PRO A 134 18.93 19.61 8.12
C PRO A 134 17.71 20.36 7.56
N LEU A 135 17.60 20.45 6.23
CA LEU A 135 16.46 21.09 5.56
C LEU A 135 15.20 20.24 5.72
N ILE A 136 15.29 18.93 5.47
CA ILE A 136 14.16 18.01 5.58
C ILE A 136 13.61 17.95 7.00
N ARG A 137 14.47 17.95 8.02
CA ARG A 137 14.03 17.98 9.43
C ARG A 137 13.14 19.17 9.76
N ARG A 138 13.31 20.31 9.07
CA ARG A 138 12.50 21.51 9.28
C ARG A 138 11.12 21.44 8.60
N THR A 139 10.96 20.62 7.57
CA THR A 139 9.72 20.52 6.76
C THR A 139 8.87 19.29 7.07
N MET A 140 9.36 18.38 7.91
CA MET A 140 8.64 17.18 8.33
C MET A 140 7.62 17.49 9.43
N LEU A 141 6.59 16.64 9.53
CA LEU A 141 5.56 16.66 10.56
C LEU A 141 6.10 16.09 11.88
N ASP A 142 5.53 16.51 12.99
CA ASP A 142 5.81 15.89 14.29
C ASP A 142 5.19 14.48 14.38
N LEU A 143 5.68 13.66 15.32
CA LEU A 143 5.25 12.26 15.46
C LEU A 143 3.73 12.13 15.65
N ASP A 144 3.15 13.02 16.44
CA ASP A 144 1.72 13.03 16.73
C ASP A 144 0.90 13.33 15.46
N GLU A 145 1.31 14.34 14.68
CA GLU A 145 0.67 14.71 13.42
C GLU A 145 0.73 13.57 12.39
N GLY A 146 1.84 12.83 12.37
CA GLY A 146 2.03 11.65 11.52
C GLY A 146 1.06 10.49 11.81
N SER A 147 0.49 10.45 13.01
CA SER A 147 -0.48 9.43 13.39
C SER A 147 -1.91 9.77 12.94
N PHE A 148 -2.20 11.04 12.64
CA PHE A 148 -3.56 11.52 12.44
C PHE A 148 -4.28 10.83 11.29
N THR A 149 -3.64 10.66 10.14
CA THR A 149 -4.27 9.97 9.00
C THR A 149 -4.57 8.52 9.31
N THR A 150 -3.67 7.84 10.02
CA THR A 150 -3.84 6.43 10.41
C THR A 150 -4.99 6.28 11.39
N LEU A 151 -5.03 7.13 12.42
CA LEU A 151 -6.13 7.16 13.38
C LEU A 151 -7.46 7.51 12.71
N PHE A 152 -7.46 8.53 11.84
CA PHE A 152 -8.64 8.92 11.07
C PHE A 152 -9.18 7.75 10.25
N ALA A 153 -8.33 7.10 9.46
CA ALA A 153 -8.71 5.94 8.64
C ALA A 153 -9.20 4.76 9.49
N ALA A 154 -8.59 4.52 10.66
CA ALA A 154 -8.90 3.39 11.51
C ALA A 154 -10.13 3.60 12.40
N THR A 155 -10.41 4.82 12.86
CA THR A 155 -11.37 5.05 13.96
C THR A 155 -12.42 6.12 13.68
N ALA A 156 -12.25 6.98 12.67
CA ALA A 156 -13.20 8.08 12.47
C ALA A 156 -14.58 7.54 12.07
N PRO A 157 -15.68 7.91 12.76
CA PRO A 157 -17.02 7.48 12.38
C PRO A 157 -17.45 7.98 11.00
N GLU A 158 -16.95 9.15 10.58
CA GLU A 158 -17.21 9.70 9.25
C GLU A 158 -16.72 8.77 8.14
N VAL A 159 -15.54 8.16 8.32
CA VAL A 159 -14.96 7.23 7.35
C VAL A 159 -15.89 6.02 7.14
N TRP A 160 -16.44 5.48 8.22
CA TRP A 160 -17.40 4.37 8.15
C TRP A 160 -18.75 4.78 7.56
N ARG A 161 -19.24 5.98 7.88
CA ARG A 161 -20.55 6.50 7.44
C ARG A 161 -20.57 6.91 5.96
N LYS A 162 -19.40 7.12 5.34
CA LYS A 162 -19.26 7.54 3.93
C LYS A 162 -18.50 6.49 3.09
N PRO A 163 -19.00 5.25 3.00
CA PRO A 163 -18.27 4.17 2.30
C PRO A 163 -17.97 4.51 0.83
N GLU A 164 -18.83 5.27 0.15
CA GLU A 164 -18.62 5.75 -1.22
C GLU A 164 -17.41 6.68 -1.39
N VAL A 165 -16.99 7.35 -0.30
CA VAL A 165 -15.84 8.25 -0.29
C VAL A 165 -14.56 7.51 0.06
N TYR A 166 -14.61 6.46 0.89
CA TYR A 166 -13.39 5.87 1.50
C TYR A 166 -13.08 4.44 1.07
N LYS A 167 -14.05 3.64 0.64
CA LYS A 167 -13.84 2.24 0.24
C LYS A 167 -12.81 2.13 -0.90
N GLY A 168 -11.73 1.39 -0.65
CA GLY A 168 -10.67 1.13 -1.62
C GLY A 168 -9.88 2.36 -2.03
N LYS A 169 -10.03 3.49 -1.31
CA LYS A 169 -9.35 4.74 -1.63
C LYS A 169 -7.99 4.84 -0.96
N TYR A 170 -7.22 5.81 -1.45
CA TYR A 170 -5.92 6.20 -0.93
C TYR A 170 -6.03 7.58 -0.27
N LEU A 171 -5.55 7.68 0.96
CA LEU A 171 -5.58 8.91 1.76
C LEU A 171 -4.18 9.52 1.89
N GLU A 172 -4.09 10.84 1.79
CA GLU A 172 -2.91 11.63 2.16
C GLU A 172 -3.09 12.22 3.58
N PRO A 173 -2.06 12.89 4.14
CA PRO A 173 -2.15 13.59 5.42
C PRO A 173 -3.46 14.36 5.61
N PHE A 174 -3.98 14.29 6.84
CA PHE A 174 -5.26 14.88 7.25
C PHE A 174 -6.50 14.24 6.63
N GLY A 175 -6.38 13.01 6.10
CA GLY A 175 -7.52 12.20 5.66
C GLY A 175 -8.05 12.56 4.28
N GLU A 176 -7.29 13.34 3.50
CA GLU A 176 -7.68 13.76 2.16
C GLU A 176 -7.61 12.60 1.17
N VAL A 177 -8.70 12.34 0.44
CA VAL A 177 -8.70 11.36 -0.65
C VAL A 177 -7.86 11.89 -1.80
N LYS A 178 -6.84 11.12 -2.19
CA LYS A 178 -5.93 11.47 -3.29
C LYS A 178 -5.89 10.38 -4.33
N GLU A 179 -5.74 10.79 -5.58
CA GLU A 179 -5.52 9.88 -6.69
C GLU A 179 -4.09 9.31 -6.63
N PRO A 180 -3.93 7.97 -6.56
CA PRO A 180 -2.62 7.32 -6.62
C PRO A 180 -2.07 7.31 -8.05
N HIS A 181 -0.97 6.60 -8.26
CA HIS A 181 -0.37 6.43 -9.59
C HIS A 181 -1.40 5.93 -10.61
N ARG A 182 -1.29 6.40 -11.86
CA ARG A 182 -2.26 6.15 -12.93
C ARG A 182 -2.59 4.66 -13.13
N VAL A 183 -1.61 3.77 -12.93
CA VAL A 183 -1.80 2.32 -13.05
C VAL A 183 -2.86 1.75 -12.10
N ALA A 184 -3.12 2.39 -10.97
CA ALA A 184 -4.19 1.99 -10.04
C ALA A 184 -5.61 2.21 -10.60
N LYS A 185 -5.73 2.93 -11.72
CA LYS A 185 -7.00 3.07 -12.47
C LYS A 185 -7.20 1.96 -13.49
N ASP A 186 -6.16 1.20 -13.81
CA ASP A 186 -6.24 0.07 -14.71
C ASP A 186 -6.64 -1.19 -13.93
N LEU A 187 -7.92 -1.55 -14.01
CA LEU A 187 -8.47 -2.72 -13.33
C LEU A 187 -7.81 -4.03 -13.77
N ASN A 188 -7.28 -4.12 -14.99
CA ASN A 188 -6.56 -5.32 -15.43
C ASN A 188 -5.25 -5.46 -14.66
N GLN A 189 -4.52 -4.34 -14.48
CA GLN A 189 -3.30 -4.32 -13.69
C GLN A 189 -3.56 -4.58 -12.20
N VAL A 190 -4.62 -4.02 -11.64
CA VAL A 190 -5.04 -4.25 -10.24
C VAL A 190 -5.37 -5.73 -9.99
N ARG A 191 -6.11 -6.37 -10.91
CA ARG A 191 -6.44 -7.80 -10.81
C ARG A 191 -5.21 -8.69 -11.02
N ALA A 192 -4.43 -8.40 -12.07
CA ALA A 192 -3.21 -9.13 -12.36
C ALA A 192 -2.23 -9.09 -11.18
N PHE A 193 -2.11 -7.95 -10.49
CA PHE A 193 -1.32 -7.81 -9.28
C PHE A 193 -1.72 -8.82 -8.19
N TRP A 194 -3.02 -8.94 -7.92
CA TRP A 194 -3.52 -9.87 -6.93
C TRP A 194 -3.32 -11.32 -7.38
N GLU A 195 -3.71 -11.65 -8.60
CA GLU A 195 -3.61 -13.00 -9.16
C GLU A 195 -2.16 -13.50 -9.20
N THR A 196 -1.23 -12.65 -9.64
CA THR A 196 0.21 -12.95 -9.64
C THR A 196 0.73 -13.14 -8.22
N THR A 197 0.32 -12.30 -7.26
CA THR A 197 0.71 -12.45 -5.86
C THR A 197 0.18 -13.77 -5.28
N THR A 198 -1.11 -14.07 -5.46
CA THR A 198 -1.72 -15.35 -5.04
C THR A 198 -0.97 -16.53 -5.64
N LYS A 199 -0.74 -16.52 -6.95
CA LYS A 199 -0.07 -17.62 -7.66
C LYS A 199 1.34 -17.89 -7.12
N GLU A 200 2.15 -16.86 -6.93
CA GLU A 200 3.51 -17.04 -6.41
C GLU A 200 3.52 -17.45 -4.93
N VAL A 201 2.57 -16.98 -4.12
CA VAL A 201 2.41 -17.42 -2.73
C VAL A 201 1.97 -18.88 -2.67
N GLU A 202 0.94 -19.28 -3.41
CA GLU A 202 0.47 -20.67 -3.49
C GLU A 202 1.58 -21.61 -3.93
N LYS A 203 2.34 -21.22 -4.96
CA LYS A 203 3.51 -21.97 -5.41
C LYS A 203 4.52 -22.16 -4.28
N TYR A 204 4.81 -21.12 -3.50
CA TYR A 204 5.74 -21.18 -2.37
C TYR A 204 5.22 -22.08 -1.23
N LEU A 205 3.92 -22.01 -0.89
CA LEU A 205 3.28 -22.81 0.14
C LEU A 205 3.23 -24.29 -0.24
N SER A 206 2.86 -24.59 -1.49
CA SER A 206 2.82 -25.95 -2.04
C SER A 206 4.19 -26.64 -1.99
N GLN A 207 5.26 -25.92 -2.37
CA GLN A 207 6.64 -26.42 -2.29
C GLN A 207 7.09 -26.75 -0.85
N ARG A 208 6.39 -26.24 0.17
CA ARG A 208 6.69 -26.46 1.59
C ARG A 208 5.66 -27.33 2.30
N HIS A 209 4.72 -27.91 1.55
CA HIS A 209 3.62 -28.71 2.11
C HIS A 209 2.80 -27.95 3.17
N GLN A 210 2.64 -26.63 2.99
CA GLN A 210 1.80 -25.79 3.84
C GLN A 210 0.39 -25.66 3.26
N THR A 211 -0.58 -25.31 4.11
CA THR A 211 -1.97 -25.08 3.70
C THR A 211 -2.06 -23.92 2.71
N SER A 212 -2.86 -24.09 1.66
CA SER A 212 -3.19 -23.02 0.71
C SER A 212 -3.88 -21.83 1.39
N LEU A 213 -3.83 -20.68 0.73
CA LEU A 213 -4.59 -19.50 1.11
C LEU A 213 -6.09 -19.81 1.03
N LEU A 214 -6.84 -19.08 1.84
CA LEU A 214 -8.29 -19.19 1.85
C LEU A 214 -8.89 -18.68 0.54
N GLU A 215 -9.96 -19.33 0.10
CA GLU A 215 -10.77 -18.85 -1.01
C GLU A 215 -11.60 -17.63 -0.62
N TRP A 216 -11.80 -16.73 -1.58
CA TRP A 216 -12.48 -15.45 -1.44
C TRP A 216 -13.91 -15.49 -1.96
#